data_AF-R7IYT6-F1
#
_entry.id   AF-R7IYT6-F1
#
_cell.length_a   1.000
_cell.length_b   1.000
_cell.length_c   1.000
_cell.angle_alpha   90.00
_cell.angle_beta   90.00
_cell.angle_gamma   90.00
#
_symmetry.space_group_name_H-M   'P 1'
#
loop_
_entity.id
_entity.type
_entity.pdbx_description
1 polymer ?
#
loop_
_entity_poly.entity_id
_entity_poly.type
_entity_poly.pdbx_seq_one_letter_code
_entity_poly.pdbx_strand_id
1 'polypeptide(L)'
;MTQIHKYTWLIETIRPFGPLTLKEISERWENNRNISEGRTLPRQTFNRWVNAIATQFGVEIKCDVHNGYTYCIDNYEEALPDDSLSRWMVDTYAMCDVLADNRDIRHRISVPPIPSGHSNLVKALTAIRNNNGLYITYQRFGCDPYEIFVYPLCVRLYDNRWYLVGERQDGLHRTYSSTEFLR
;
A
#
# COMPACT_ATOMS: atom_id res chain seq x y z
N MET A 1 -0.59 16.01 -2.01
CA MET A 1 -1.27 14.71 -1.85
C MET A 1 -0.75 13.69 -2.85
N THR A 2 -0.57 12.43 -2.47
CA THR A 2 -0.03 11.37 -3.32
C THR A 2 -1.11 10.79 -4.26
N GLN A 3 -0.71 10.14 -5.34
CA GLN A 3 -1.66 9.56 -6.31
C GLN A 3 -2.46 8.39 -5.71
N ILE A 4 -1.84 7.65 -4.81
CA ILE A 4 -2.46 6.50 -4.16
C ILE A 4 -3.60 6.88 -3.21
N HIS A 5 -3.56 8.05 -2.55
CA HIS A 5 -4.70 8.55 -1.76
C HIS A 5 -5.95 8.72 -2.63
N LYS A 6 -5.78 9.29 -3.84
CA LYS A 6 -6.87 9.48 -4.79
C LYS A 6 -7.45 8.15 -5.29
N TYR A 7 -6.58 7.15 -5.46
CA TYR A 7 -6.96 5.81 -5.91
C TYR A 7 -7.73 5.06 -4.84
N THR A 8 -7.23 5.07 -3.59
CA THR A 8 -7.92 4.50 -2.43
C THR A 8 -9.30 5.14 -2.26
N TRP A 9 -9.38 6.47 -2.24
CA TRP A 9 -10.65 7.18 -2.14
C TRP A 9 -11.64 6.75 -3.24
N LEU A 10 -11.18 6.60 -4.48
CA LEU A 10 -12.05 6.23 -5.59
C LEU A 10 -12.58 4.79 -5.44
N ILE A 11 -11.72 3.84 -5.06
CA ILE A 11 -12.10 2.45 -4.79
C ILE A 11 -13.12 2.40 -3.64
N GLU A 12 -12.85 3.10 -2.54
CA GLU A 12 -13.73 3.15 -1.37
C GLU A 12 -15.02 3.94 -1.60
N THR A 13 -15.06 4.81 -2.62
CA THR A 13 -16.28 5.51 -3.02
C THR A 13 -17.17 4.64 -3.88
N ILE A 14 -16.60 3.84 -4.81
CA ILE A 14 -17.43 3.02 -5.71
C ILE A 14 -17.85 1.71 -5.04
N ARG A 15 -16.98 1.07 -4.25
CA ARG A 15 -17.23 -0.25 -3.66
C ARG A 15 -18.53 -0.32 -2.82
N PRO A 16 -18.76 0.54 -1.79
CA PRO A 16 -19.91 0.38 -0.91
C PRO A 16 -21.20 1.03 -1.43
N PHE A 17 -21.12 2.00 -2.34
CA PHE A 17 -22.27 2.77 -2.80
C PHE A 17 -22.92 2.21 -4.09
N GLY A 18 -22.31 1.21 -4.71
CA GLY A 18 -22.84 0.58 -5.92
C GLY A 18 -22.56 1.39 -7.19
N PRO A 19 -23.31 1.14 -8.28
CA PRO A 19 -23.08 1.81 -9.57
C PRO A 19 -23.32 3.32 -9.44
N LEU A 20 -22.26 4.12 -9.53
CA LEU A 20 -22.33 5.58 -9.43
C LEU A 20 -22.05 6.23 -10.77
N THR A 21 -22.79 7.27 -11.13
CA THR A 21 -22.45 8.11 -12.29
C THR A 21 -21.19 8.94 -12.02
N LEU A 22 -20.52 9.39 -13.09
CA LEU A 22 -19.38 10.31 -12.94
C LEU A 22 -19.77 11.61 -12.21
N LYS A 23 -21.02 12.06 -12.37
CA LYS A 23 -21.54 13.24 -11.67
C LYS A 23 -21.57 13.01 -10.16
N GLU A 24 -22.16 11.91 -9.73
CA GLU A 24 -22.24 11.51 -8.32
C GLU A 24 -20.87 11.28 -7.68
N ILE A 25 -19.92 10.73 -8.43
CA ILE A 25 -18.52 10.57 -7.99
C ILE A 25 -17.87 11.96 -7.85
N SER A 26 -18.09 12.85 -8.81
CA SER A 26 -17.51 14.21 -8.80
C SER A 26 -18.07 15.07 -7.67
N GLU A 27 -19.35 14.94 -7.34
CA GLU A 27 -19.98 15.62 -6.19
C GLU A 27 -19.40 15.12 -4.87
N ARG A 28 -19.22 13.80 -4.71
CA ARG A 28 -18.55 13.23 -3.52
C ARG A 28 -17.11 13.71 -3.40
N TRP A 29 -16.39 13.79 -4.51
CA TRP A 29 -15.04 14.32 -4.56
C TRP A 29 -15.01 15.78 -4.08
N GLU A 30 -15.83 16.65 -4.65
CA GLU A 30 -15.90 18.07 -4.29
C GLU A 30 -16.28 18.30 -2.82
N ASN A 31 -17.18 17.48 -2.28
CA ASN A 31 -17.58 17.53 -0.88
C ASN A 31 -16.46 17.08 0.08
N ASN A 32 -15.54 16.22 -0.36
CA ASN A 32 -14.37 15.84 0.44
C ASN A 32 -13.27 16.91 0.35
N ARG A 33 -13.46 18.03 1.04
CA ARG A 33 -12.55 19.19 1.00
C ARG A 33 -11.12 18.87 1.44
N ASN A 34 -10.92 17.83 2.26
CA ASN A 34 -9.61 17.41 2.74
C ASN A 34 -8.74 16.86 1.59
N ILE A 35 -9.38 16.26 0.58
CA ILE A 35 -8.72 15.57 -0.54
C ILE A 35 -8.86 16.34 -1.86
N SER A 36 -10.00 16.98 -2.08
CA SER A 36 -10.29 17.69 -3.33
C SER A 36 -9.91 19.16 -3.33
N GLU A 37 -9.66 19.76 -2.16
CA GLU A 37 -9.58 21.21 -1.98
C GLU A 37 -10.84 21.94 -2.53
N GLY A 38 -12.00 21.25 -2.55
CA GLY A 38 -13.24 21.77 -3.14
C GLY A 38 -13.23 21.86 -4.67
N ARG A 39 -12.31 21.18 -5.35
CA ARG A 39 -12.26 21.16 -6.82
C ARG A 39 -13.10 20.02 -7.37
N THR A 40 -13.78 20.26 -8.48
CA THR A 40 -14.47 19.21 -9.25
C THR A 40 -13.48 18.21 -9.84
N LEU A 41 -13.92 16.95 -10.02
CA LEU A 41 -13.11 15.89 -10.61
C LEU A 41 -13.28 15.88 -12.15
N PRO A 42 -12.27 16.27 -12.95
CA PRO A 42 -12.41 16.27 -14.40
C PRO A 42 -12.49 14.83 -14.94
N ARG A 43 -13.33 14.59 -15.94
CA ARG A 43 -13.49 13.26 -16.59
C ARG A 43 -12.17 12.65 -17.03
N GLN A 44 -11.27 13.43 -17.63
CA GLN A 44 -9.96 12.95 -18.06
C GLN A 44 -9.09 12.49 -16.88
N THR A 45 -9.20 13.16 -15.73
CA THR A 45 -8.49 12.79 -14.51
C THR A 45 -9.07 11.52 -13.93
N PHE A 46 -10.41 11.41 -13.85
CA PHE A 46 -11.10 10.19 -13.46
C PHE A 46 -10.68 8.99 -14.32
N ASN A 47 -10.72 9.11 -15.66
CA ASN A 47 -10.29 8.03 -16.56
C ASN A 47 -8.83 7.63 -16.35
N ARG A 48 -7.93 8.60 -16.12
CA ARG A 48 -6.53 8.31 -15.80
C ARG A 48 -6.39 7.55 -14.49
N TRP A 49 -7.22 7.85 -13.49
CA TRP A 49 -7.21 7.14 -12.22
C TRP A 49 -7.75 5.73 -12.36
N VAL A 50 -8.86 5.53 -13.08
CA VAL A 50 -9.39 4.19 -13.40
C VAL A 50 -8.31 3.32 -14.06
N ASN A 51 -7.62 3.84 -15.08
CA ASN A 51 -6.55 3.09 -15.75
C ASN A 51 -5.36 2.77 -14.82
N ALA A 52 -4.97 3.73 -13.97
CA ALA A 52 -3.90 3.53 -13.02
C ALA A 52 -4.28 2.50 -11.94
N ILE A 53 -5.53 2.51 -11.49
CA ILE A 53 -6.07 1.56 -10.52
C ILE A 53 -6.04 0.14 -11.08
N ALA A 54 -6.49 -0.05 -12.33
CA ALA A 54 -6.39 -1.34 -13.01
C ALA A 54 -4.94 -1.82 -13.13
N THR A 55 -4.02 -0.92 -13.51
CA THR A 55 -2.60 -1.27 -13.70
C THR A 55 -1.89 -1.60 -12.38
N GLN A 56 -2.19 -0.86 -11.31
CA GLN A 56 -1.45 -0.94 -10.04
C GLN A 56 -2.04 -1.96 -9.07
N PHE A 57 -3.36 -2.14 -9.08
CA PHE A 57 -4.07 -2.98 -8.11
C PHE A 57 -4.85 -4.13 -8.77
N GLY A 58 -4.94 -4.18 -10.10
CA GLY A 58 -5.78 -5.17 -10.81
C GLY A 58 -7.27 -4.90 -10.68
N VAL A 59 -7.68 -3.79 -10.05
CA VAL A 59 -9.09 -3.46 -9.80
C VAL A 59 -9.71 -2.87 -11.07
N GLU A 60 -10.73 -3.53 -11.59
CA GLU A 60 -11.44 -3.09 -12.79
C GLU A 60 -12.67 -2.27 -12.41
N ILE A 61 -12.62 -0.97 -12.69
CA ILE A 61 -13.79 -0.08 -12.60
C ILE A 61 -14.43 -0.02 -14.00
N LYS A 62 -15.58 -0.67 -14.18
CA LYS A 62 -16.29 -0.73 -15.47
C LYS A 62 -17.41 0.30 -15.54
N CYS A 63 -17.70 0.75 -16.75
CA CYS A 63 -18.83 1.65 -17.02
C CYS A 63 -19.99 0.85 -17.61
N ASP A 64 -21.14 0.89 -16.96
CA ASP A 64 -22.39 0.37 -17.49
C ASP A 64 -23.12 1.49 -18.26
N VAL A 65 -23.04 1.39 -19.59
CA VAL A 65 -23.70 2.32 -20.52
C VAL A 65 -25.21 2.12 -20.59
N HIS A 66 -25.72 0.94 -20.20
CA HIS A 66 -27.14 0.62 -20.18
C HIS A 66 -27.82 1.12 -18.89
N ASN A 67 -27.05 1.22 -17.81
CA ASN A 67 -27.48 1.78 -16.53
C ASN A 67 -27.01 3.24 -16.36
N GLY A 68 -27.26 4.09 -17.35
CA GLY A 68 -27.06 5.55 -17.22
C GLY A 68 -25.60 6.01 -17.10
N TYR A 69 -24.64 5.26 -17.64
CA TYR A 69 -23.19 5.53 -17.51
C TYR A 69 -22.72 5.51 -16.05
N THR A 70 -23.19 4.52 -15.31
CA THR A 70 -22.75 4.25 -13.93
C THR A 70 -21.46 3.44 -13.93
N TYR A 71 -20.70 3.52 -12.84
CA TYR A 71 -19.42 2.86 -12.65
C TYR A 71 -19.48 1.92 -11.45
N CYS A 72 -19.03 0.69 -11.62
CA CYS A 72 -18.97 -0.34 -10.59
C CYS A 72 -17.60 -1.06 -10.63
N ILE A 73 -17.25 -1.71 -9.51
CA ILE A 73 -16.09 -2.60 -9.44
C ILE A 73 -16.59 -4.03 -9.58
N ASP A 74 -16.18 -4.72 -10.65
CA ASP A 74 -16.71 -6.05 -10.97
C ASP A 74 -15.89 -7.19 -10.35
N ASN A 75 -14.58 -6.98 -10.17
CA ASN A 75 -13.64 -8.02 -9.78
C ASN A 75 -13.05 -7.79 -8.39
N TYR A 76 -13.78 -7.14 -7.48
CA TYR A 76 -13.22 -6.68 -6.19
C TYR A 76 -12.56 -7.81 -5.40
N GLU A 77 -13.25 -8.93 -5.21
CA GLU A 77 -12.74 -10.08 -4.44
C GLU A 77 -11.54 -10.76 -5.12
N GLU A 78 -11.46 -10.72 -6.44
CA GLU A 78 -10.35 -11.29 -7.22
C GLU A 78 -9.14 -10.36 -7.28
N ALA A 79 -9.36 -9.06 -7.38
CA ALA A 79 -8.32 -8.04 -7.50
C ALA A 79 -7.70 -7.67 -6.14
N LEU A 80 -8.50 -7.70 -5.08
CA LEU A 80 -8.10 -7.37 -3.72
C LEU A 80 -8.47 -8.50 -2.75
N PRO A 81 -7.92 -9.72 -2.93
CA PRO A 81 -8.11 -10.76 -1.94
C PRO A 81 -7.43 -10.36 -0.63
N ASP A 82 -7.95 -10.86 0.49
CA ASP A 82 -7.57 -10.43 1.84
C ASP A 82 -6.06 -10.57 2.14
N ASP A 83 -5.37 -11.50 1.47
CA ASP A 83 -3.94 -11.77 1.64
C ASP A 83 -3.04 -11.06 0.61
N SER A 84 -3.61 -10.24 -0.28
CA SER A 84 -2.83 -9.53 -1.30
C SER A 84 -2.11 -8.28 -0.77
N LEU A 85 -0.95 -7.99 -1.37
CA LEU A 85 -0.24 -6.71 -1.17
C LEU A 85 -1.13 -5.52 -1.54
N SER A 86 -1.91 -5.64 -2.62
CA SER A 86 -2.83 -4.59 -3.07
C SER A 86 -3.89 -4.26 -2.02
N ARG A 87 -4.51 -5.28 -1.41
CA ARG A 87 -5.46 -5.12 -0.30
C ARG A 87 -4.81 -4.40 0.88
N TRP A 88 -3.63 -4.88 1.31
CA TRP A 88 -2.90 -4.27 2.43
C TRP A 88 -2.53 -2.80 2.16
N MET A 89 -2.13 -2.47 0.93
CA MET A 89 -1.85 -1.09 0.54
C MET A 89 -3.11 -0.22 0.64
N VAL A 90 -4.23 -0.66 0.05
CA VAL A 90 -5.50 0.08 0.11
C VAL A 90 -5.91 0.34 1.57
N ASP A 91 -5.88 -0.68 2.43
CA ASP A 91 -6.24 -0.55 3.85
C ASP A 91 -5.30 0.40 4.62
N THR A 92 -3.99 0.31 4.36
CA THR A 92 -3.00 1.19 5.00
C THR A 92 -3.26 2.66 4.65
N TYR A 93 -3.64 2.94 3.40
CA TYR A 93 -3.97 4.30 2.99
C TYR A 93 -5.30 4.80 3.55
N ALA A 94 -6.32 3.94 3.59
CA ALA A 94 -7.59 4.27 4.23
C ALA A 94 -7.39 4.63 5.71
N MET A 95 -6.57 3.85 6.43
CA MET A 95 -6.19 4.16 7.81
C MET A 95 -5.44 5.49 7.92
N CYS A 96 -4.54 5.79 6.99
CA CYS A 96 -3.82 7.07 6.96
C CYS A 96 -4.77 8.26 6.77
N ASP A 97 -5.83 8.11 5.98
CA ASP A 97 -6.86 9.15 5.76
C ASP A 97 -7.64 9.42 7.05
N VAL A 98 -8.13 8.37 7.72
CA VAL A 98 -8.81 8.48 9.02
C VAL A 98 -7.92 9.17 10.06
N LEU A 99 -6.63 8.82 10.12
CA LEU A 99 -5.68 9.46 11.04
C LEU A 99 -5.41 10.94 10.69
N ALA A 100 -5.38 11.27 9.40
CA ALA A 100 -5.20 12.65 8.95
C ALA A 100 -6.41 13.53 9.34
N ASP A 101 -7.63 12.99 9.23
CA ASP A 101 -8.86 13.67 9.61
C ASP A 101 -8.99 13.89 11.13
N ASN A 102 -8.36 13.04 11.93
CA ASN A 102 -8.37 13.11 13.40
C ASN A 102 -7.10 13.75 13.99
N ARG A 103 -6.48 14.68 13.26
CA ARG A 103 -5.20 15.30 13.64
C ARG A 103 -5.27 16.17 14.90
N ASP A 104 -6.44 16.69 15.24
CA ASP A 104 -6.74 17.47 16.44
C ASP A 104 -6.57 16.62 17.72
N ILE A 105 -6.94 15.34 17.67
CA ILE A 105 -6.79 14.40 18.79
C ILE A 105 -5.47 13.61 18.77
N ARG A 106 -4.49 13.99 17.92
CA ARG A 106 -3.21 13.26 17.77
C ARG A 106 -2.47 12.97 19.09
N HIS A 107 -2.65 13.83 20.10
CA HIS A 107 -2.04 13.70 21.43
C HIS A 107 -2.61 12.52 22.24
N ARG A 108 -3.73 11.94 21.82
CA ARG A 108 -4.36 10.75 22.41
C ARG A 108 -4.03 9.47 21.64
N ILE A 109 -3.23 9.56 20.58
CA ILE A 109 -2.84 8.44 19.73
C ILE A 109 -1.38 8.08 20.07
N SER A 110 -1.16 6.85 20.52
CA SER A 110 0.18 6.32 20.82
C SER A 110 0.62 5.37 19.70
N VAL A 111 1.83 5.56 19.20
CA VAL A 111 2.45 4.69 18.18
C VAL A 111 3.84 4.28 18.65
N PRO A 112 4.31 3.07 18.33
CA PRO A 112 5.68 2.67 18.64
C PRO A 112 6.69 3.56 17.92
N PRO A 113 7.95 3.66 18.40
CA PRO A 113 9.02 4.34 17.67
C PRO A 113 9.13 3.78 16.25
N ILE A 114 9.21 4.66 15.25
CA ILE A 114 9.33 4.26 13.85
C ILE A 114 10.64 3.48 13.69
N PRO A 115 10.60 2.18 13.39
CA PRO A 115 11.82 1.43 13.13
C PRO A 115 12.43 1.93 11.82
N SER A 116 13.75 1.85 11.68
CA SER A 116 14.49 2.13 10.43
C SER A 116 14.09 1.22 9.23
N GLY A 117 13.10 0.35 9.42
CA GLY A 117 12.63 -0.69 8.51
C GLY A 117 12.25 -0.21 7.11
N HIS A 118 11.80 1.04 6.92
CA HIS A 118 11.54 1.57 5.57
C HIS A 118 12.83 1.61 4.71
N SER A 119 13.92 2.14 5.27
CA SER A 119 15.19 2.25 4.54
C SER A 119 15.74 0.88 4.16
N ASN A 120 15.50 -0.12 5.00
CA ASN A 120 16.02 -1.46 4.78
C ASN A 120 15.13 -2.30 3.87
N LEU A 121 13.80 -2.12 3.94
CA LEU A 121 12.87 -2.68 2.97
C LEU A 121 13.22 -2.23 1.55
N VAL A 122 13.51 -0.93 1.35
CA VAL A 122 13.91 -0.41 0.03
C VAL A 122 15.19 -1.08 -0.48
N LYS A 123 16.20 -1.26 0.39
CA LYS A 123 17.43 -1.98 0.02
C LYS A 123 17.15 -3.43 -0.36
N ALA A 124 16.37 -4.15 0.46
CA ALA A 124 16.00 -5.54 0.21
C ALA A 124 15.26 -5.69 -1.12
N LEU A 125 14.25 -4.86 -1.38
CA LEU A 125 13.49 -4.87 -2.63
C LEU A 125 14.36 -4.54 -3.86
N THR A 126 15.32 -3.62 -3.70
CA THR A 126 16.27 -3.28 -4.77
C THR A 126 17.20 -4.46 -5.07
N ALA A 127 17.68 -5.15 -4.04
CA ALA A 127 18.52 -6.33 -4.17
C ALA A 127 17.77 -7.49 -4.84
N ILE A 128 16.53 -7.77 -4.41
CA ILE A 128 15.64 -8.77 -5.04
C ILE A 128 15.42 -8.45 -6.52
N ARG A 129 15.05 -7.21 -6.84
CA ARG A 129 14.77 -6.77 -8.22
C ARG A 129 15.96 -6.97 -9.15
N ASN A 130 17.17 -6.72 -8.64
CA ASN A 130 18.40 -6.81 -9.42
C ASN A 130 19.05 -8.20 -9.32
N ASN A 131 18.44 -9.16 -8.62
CA ASN A 131 18.98 -10.47 -8.33
C ASN A 131 20.38 -10.42 -7.68
N ASN A 132 20.59 -9.45 -6.78
CA ASN A 132 21.86 -9.21 -6.10
C ASN A 132 21.79 -9.71 -4.65
N GLY A 133 22.86 -10.33 -4.16
CA GLY A 133 23.03 -10.58 -2.74
C GLY A 133 23.25 -9.29 -1.95
N LEU A 134 22.96 -9.32 -0.65
CA LEU A 134 23.24 -8.20 0.26
C LEU A 134 23.94 -8.65 1.54
N TYR A 135 24.82 -7.78 2.03
CA TYR A 135 25.33 -7.86 3.40
C TYR A 135 24.33 -7.22 4.34
N ILE A 136 24.05 -7.92 5.43
CA ILE A 136 23.15 -7.47 6.48
C ILE A 136 23.84 -7.63 7.82
N THR A 137 23.74 -6.61 8.66
CA THR A 137 24.00 -6.77 10.09
C THR A 137 22.75 -7.38 10.70
N TYR A 138 22.91 -8.47 11.42
CA TYR A 138 21.83 -9.16 12.11
C TYR A 138 22.18 -9.30 13.57
N GLN A 139 21.24 -8.96 14.45
CA GLN A 139 21.42 -9.09 15.89
C GLN A 139 20.36 -10.04 16.44
N ARG A 140 20.78 -11.24 16.83
CA ARG A 140 19.91 -12.14 17.59
C ARG A 140 19.71 -11.59 19.00
N PHE A 141 18.52 -11.78 19.56
CA PHE A 141 18.22 -11.41 20.94
C PHE A 141 19.28 -11.99 21.92
N GLY A 142 19.88 -11.11 22.72
CA GLY A 142 20.90 -11.47 23.70
C GLY A 142 22.29 -11.75 23.13
N CYS A 143 22.54 -11.43 21.84
CA CYS A 143 23.85 -11.57 21.20
C CYS A 143 24.32 -10.23 20.62
N ASP A 144 25.63 -10.14 20.40
CA ASP A 144 26.22 -9.04 19.65
C ASP A 144 25.81 -9.10 18.17
N PRO A 145 25.67 -7.94 17.49
CA PRO A 145 25.39 -7.89 16.06
C PRO A 145 26.54 -8.50 15.26
N TYR A 146 26.21 -9.19 14.17
CA TYR A 146 27.19 -9.76 13.24
C TYR A 146 26.73 -9.59 11.80
N GLU A 147 27.70 -9.47 10.89
CA GLU A 147 27.43 -9.37 9.46
C GLU A 147 27.23 -10.75 8.83
N ILE A 148 26.24 -10.84 7.94
CA ILE A 148 26.03 -12.01 7.10
C ILE A 148 25.70 -11.61 5.68
N PHE A 149 26.15 -12.44 4.74
CA PHE A 149 25.76 -12.33 3.34
C PHE A 149 24.54 -13.21 3.05
N VAL A 150 23.54 -12.64 2.37
CA VAL A 150 22.27 -13.31 2.06
C VAL A 150 21.88 -13.04 0.61
N TYR A 151 21.41 -14.07 -0.08
CA TYR A 151 20.70 -13.96 -1.35
C TYR A 151 19.21 -13.73 -1.06
N PRO A 152 18.67 -12.53 -1.31
CA PRO A 152 17.31 -12.20 -0.93
C PRO A 152 16.32 -12.83 -1.90
N LEU A 153 15.31 -13.50 -1.38
CA LEU A 153 14.29 -14.18 -2.18
C LEU A 153 12.98 -13.38 -2.22
N CYS A 154 12.50 -12.96 -1.04
CA CYS A 154 11.31 -12.13 -0.94
C CYS A 154 11.30 -11.33 0.37
N VAL A 155 10.31 -10.44 0.50
CA VAL A 155 10.00 -9.77 1.77
C VAL A 155 8.62 -10.20 2.23
N ARG A 156 8.47 -10.41 3.54
CA ARG A 156 7.20 -10.80 4.17
C ARG A 156 6.82 -9.78 5.22
N LEU A 157 5.56 -9.34 5.21
CA LEU A 157 4.97 -8.56 6.30
C LEU A 157 4.35 -9.53 7.31
N TYR A 158 4.71 -9.38 8.59
CA TYR A 158 4.12 -10.15 9.68
C TYR A 158 4.11 -9.30 10.95
N ASP A 159 2.99 -9.27 11.68
CA ASP A 159 2.82 -8.47 12.90
C ASP A 159 3.30 -7.00 12.74
N ASN A 160 2.88 -6.37 11.63
CA ASN A 160 3.23 -5.01 11.23
C ASN A 160 4.75 -4.75 11.09
N ARG A 161 5.54 -5.80 10.81
CA ARG A 161 6.99 -5.72 10.59
C ARG A 161 7.37 -6.41 9.30
N TRP A 162 8.25 -5.78 8.54
CA TRP A 162 8.83 -6.39 7.35
C TRP A 162 9.96 -7.33 7.74
N TYR A 163 10.04 -8.46 7.06
CA TYR A 163 11.11 -9.45 7.19
C TYR A 163 11.67 -9.76 5.81
N LEU A 164 12.99 -9.89 5.71
CA LEU A 164 13.65 -10.45 4.54
C LEU A 164 13.68 -11.97 4.66
N VAL A 165 13.22 -12.66 3.64
CA VAL A 165 13.46 -14.09 3.47
C VAL A 165 14.57 -14.26 2.46
N GLY A 166 15.59 -15.02 2.81
CA GLY A 166 16.74 -15.22 1.94
C GLY A 166 17.52 -16.49 2.22
N GLU A 167 18.39 -16.82 1.29
CA GLU A 167 19.28 -17.97 1.35
C GLU A 167 20.68 -17.51 1.77
N ARG A 168 21.25 -18.18 2.76
CA ARG A 168 22.64 -17.97 3.16
C ARG A 168 23.59 -18.70 2.22
N GLN A 169 24.88 -18.37 2.29
CA GLN A 169 25.93 -19.08 1.54
C GLN A 169 26.02 -20.59 1.86
N ASP A 170 25.52 -21.03 3.02
CA ASP A 170 25.46 -22.45 3.42
C ASP A 170 24.22 -23.19 2.84
N GLY A 171 23.41 -22.52 2.01
CA GLY A 171 22.18 -23.07 1.41
C GLY A 171 20.96 -23.04 2.34
N LEU A 172 21.09 -22.56 3.58
CA LEU A 172 19.97 -22.50 4.51
C LEU A 172 19.08 -21.29 4.26
N HIS A 173 17.78 -21.55 4.18
CA HIS A 173 16.75 -20.52 4.10
C HIS A 173 16.44 -19.96 5.48
N ARG A 174 16.45 -18.64 5.62
CA ARG A 174 16.23 -17.93 6.89
C ARG A 174 15.40 -16.67 6.69
N THR A 175 14.75 -16.26 7.76
CA THR A 175 13.95 -15.03 7.85
C THR A 175 14.62 -14.06 8.80
N TYR A 176 14.83 -12.82 8.34
CA TYR A 176 15.56 -11.76 9.05
C TYR A 176 14.66 -10.54 9.26
N SER A 177 14.60 -9.99 10.48
CA SER A 177 13.77 -8.82 10.75
C SER A 177 14.35 -7.57 10.07
N SER A 178 13.49 -6.78 9.39
CA SER A 178 13.93 -5.55 8.73
C SER A 178 14.36 -4.43 9.67
N THR A 179 14.01 -4.57 10.95
CA THR A 179 14.39 -3.64 12.02
C THR A 179 15.83 -3.84 12.50
N GLU A 180 16.42 -5.00 12.22
CA GLU A 180 17.74 -5.39 12.74
C GLU A 180 18.88 -5.15 11.73
N PHE A 181 18.55 -4.70 10.51
CA PHE A 181 19.50 -4.20 9.51
C PHE A 181 20.12 -2.88 9.99
N LEU A 182 21.00 -2.97 10.96
CA LEU A 182 21.80 -1.86 11.46
C LEU A 182 22.98 -1.67 10.50
N ARG A 183 23.27 -0.42 10.16
CA ARG A 183 24.57 -0.06 9.58
C ARG A 183 25.62 -0.09 10.67
#